data_AF-A0A4Q3H2M1-F1
#
_entry.id   AF-A0A4Q3H2M1-F1
#
_cell.length_a   1.000
_cell.length_b   1.000
_cell.length_c   1.000
_cell.angle_alpha   90.00
_cell.angle_beta   90.00
_cell.angle_gamma   90.00
#
_symmetry.space_group_name_H-M   'P 1'
#
loop_
_entity.id
_entity.type
_entity.pdbx_description
1 polymer ?
#
loop_
_entity_poly.entity_id
_entity_poly.type
_entity_poly.pdbx_seq_one_letter_code
_entity_poly.pdbx_strand_id
1 'polypeptide(L)'
;MATIHFDEPSPSVKRKRSRFTVEWPTLLLALFIHISWLLLTWFWQSIPLLLLLVLAGWVVAWHGSLQHEVLHGHPTRFRRVNDAIGSLPIGLWLPYPLYKRAHLKHHNDDWLTDPIEDPESYYLTGPTWQGLGTFGRLITRVNN
;
A
#
# COMPACT_ATOMS: atom_id res chain seq x y z
N MET A 1 46.03 -9.67 13.00
CA MET A 1 45.72 -8.65 11.99
C MET A 1 44.86 -9.33 10.93
N ALA A 2 43.53 -9.27 11.08
CA ALA A 2 42.59 -9.97 10.21
C ALA A 2 42.07 -8.99 9.16
N THR A 3 42.44 -9.22 7.90
CA THR A 3 41.96 -8.47 6.74
C THR A 3 40.51 -8.85 6.47
N ILE A 4 39.61 -7.88 6.57
CA ILE A 4 38.21 -8.02 6.18
C ILE A 4 38.19 -8.00 4.65
N HIS A 5 37.81 -9.13 4.05
CA HIS A 5 37.61 -9.21 2.60
C HIS A 5 36.23 -8.64 2.29
N PHE A 6 36.16 -7.51 1.60
CA PHE A 6 34.92 -7.04 1.00
C PHE A 6 34.62 -7.91 -0.23
N ASP A 7 33.42 -8.48 -0.28
CA ASP A 7 32.92 -9.16 -1.47
C ASP A 7 32.77 -8.15 -2.62
N GLU A 8 33.25 -8.52 -3.81
CA GLU A 8 33.06 -7.77 -5.04
C GLU A 8 31.54 -7.64 -5.35
N PRO A 9 31.07 -6.49 -5.84
CA PRO A 9 29.66 -6.31 -6.18
C PRO A 9 29.23 -7.32 -7.24
N SER A 10 28.15 -8.05 -6.97
CA SER A 10 27.61 -9.04 -7.90
C SER A 10 27.27 -8.40 -9.26
N PRO A 11 27.52 -9.10 -10.39
CA PRO A 11 27.26 -8.54 -11.71
C PRO A 11 25.79 -8.15 -11.84
N SER A 12 25.54 -6.89 -12.20
CA SER A 12 24.19 -6.35 -12.36
C SER A 12 23.38 -7.23 -13.31
N VAL A 13 22.41 -7.98 -12.77
CA VAL A 13 21.47 -8.77 -13.56
C VAL A 13 20.69 -7.80 -14.43
N LYS A 14 20.96 -7.78 -15.74
CA LYS A 14 20.16 -7.01 -16.70
C LYS A 14 18.73 -7.55 -16.66
N ARG A 15 17.85 -6.91 -15.90
CA ARG A 15 16.40 -7.19 -15.91
C ARG A 15 15.92 -7.08 -17.35
N LYS A 16 15.51 -8.21 -17.93
CA LYS A 16 14.75 -8.25 -19.19
C LYS A 16 13.56 -7.31 -19.00
N ARG A 17 13.53 -6.18 -19.72
CA ARG A 17 12.37 -5.30 -19.72
C ARG A 17 11.19 -6.13 -20.22
N SER A 18 10.23 -6.35 -19.33
CA SER A 18 8.98 -7.04 -19.62
C SER A 18 8.36 -6.47 -20.91
N ARG A 19 7.75 -7.35 -21.72
CA ARG A 19 7.01 -6.95 -22.93
C ARG A 19 5.99 -5.88 -22.54
N PHE A 20 5.71 -4.96 -23.46
CA PHE A 20 4.78 -3.83 -23.31
C PHE A 20 3.32 -4.28 -23.18
N THR A 21 3.00 -5.09 -22.18
CA THR A 21 1.67 -5.65 -21.99
C THR A 21 0.98 -4.88 -20.86
N VAL A 22 -0.16 -4.27 -21.18
CA VAL A 22 -1.07 -3.74 -20.17
C VAL A 22 -1.68 -4.92 -19.43
N GLU A 23 -1.74 -4.82 -18.11
CA GLU A 23 -2.37 -5.84 -17.27
C GLU A 23 -3.87 -5.58 -17.20
N TRP A 24 -4.59 -6.21 -18.13
CA TRP A 24 -6.04 -6.10 -18.24
C TRP A 24 -6.81 -6.43 -16.96
N PRO A 25 -6.45 -7.45 -16.15
CA PRO A 25 -7.16 -7.72 -14.91
C PRO A 25 -7.16 -6.52 -13.94
N THR A 26 -5.99 -5.93 -13.73
CA THR A 26 -5.81 -4.76 -12.86
C THR A 26 -6.52 -3.53 -13.43
N LEU A 27 -6.49 -3.33 -14.77
CA LEU A 27 -7.21 -2.24 -15.42
C LEU A 27 -8.74 -2.38 -15.29
N LEU A 28 -9.27 -3.57 -15.51
CA LEU A 28 -10.70 -3.86 -15.36
C LEU A 28 -11.16 -3.71 -13.91
N LEU A 29 -10.34 -4.17 -12.95
CA LEU A 29 -10.60 -3.97 -11.53
C LEU A 29 -10.59 -2.48 -11.16
N ALA A 30 -9.62 -1.72 -11.66
CA ALA A 30 -9.58 -0.28 -11.47
C ALA A 30 -10.86 0.39 -11.98
N LEU A 31 -11.27 0.08 -13.21
CA LEU A 31 -12.50 0.61 -13.78
C LEU A 31 -13.72 0.24 -12.93
N PHE A 32 -13.83 -1.02 -12.50
CA PHE A 32 -14.92 -1.48 -11.65
C PHE A 32 -15.00 -0.72 -10.32
N ILE A 33 -13.87 -0.52 -9.65
CA ILE A 33 -13.79 0.22 -8.37
C ILE A 33 -14.26 1.67 -8.57
N HIS A 34 -13.76 2.35 -9.59
CA HIS A 34 -14.09 3.76 -9.84
C HIS A 34 -15.56 3.95 -10.24
N ILE A 35 -16.08 3.10 -11.13
CA ILE A 35 -17.49 3.11 -11.50
C ILE A 35 -18.36 2.80 -10.28
N SER A 36 -18.01 1.78 -9.49
CA SER A 36 -18.78 1.42 -8.29
C SER A 36 -18.85 2.58 -7.30
N TRP A 37 -17.71 3.25 -7.05
CA TRP A 37 -17.70 4.44 -6.19
C TRP A 37 -18.60 5.55 -6.74
N LEU A 38 -18.54 5.85 -8.04
CA LEU A 38 -19.40 6.85 -8.67
C LEU A 38 -20.88 6.49 -8.54
N LEU A 39 -21.26 5.24 -8.80
CA LEU A 39 -22.63 4.78 -8.71
C LEU A 39 -23.16 4.81 -7.28
N LEU A 40 -22.39 4.31 -6.31
CA LEU A 40 -22.77 4.35 -4.89
C LEU A 40 -22.94 5.79 -4.41
N THR A 41 -22.02 6.68 -4.82
CA THR A 41 -22.09 8.10 -4.48
C THR A 41 -23.26 8.80 -5.17
N TRP A 42 -23.56 8.48 -6.42
CA TRP A 42 -24.65 9.11 -7.17
C TRP A 42 -26.03 8.67 -6.68
N PHE A 43 -26.20 7.37 -6.43
CA PHE A 43 -27.47 6.76 -6.03
C PHE A 43 -27.63 6.60 -4.51
N TRP A 44 -26.81 7.30 -3.71
CA TRP A 44 -26.75 7.12 -2.26
C TRP A 44 -28.12 7.23 -1.57
N GLN A 45 -29.02 8.10 -2.07
CA GLN A 45 -30.37 8.30 -1.52
C GLN A 45 -31.32 7.12 -1.79
N SER A 46 -31.05 6.33 -2.82
CA SER A 46 -31.88 5.20 -3.23
C SER A 46 -31.44 3.87 -2.61
N ILE A 47 -30.33 3.86 -1.85
CA ILE A 47 -29.73 2.67 -1.27
C ILE A 47 -29.98 2.69 0.25
N PRO A 48 -30.49 1.60 0.85
CA PRO A 48 -30.60 1.50 2.30
C PRO A 48 -29.24 1.77 2.98
N LEU A 49 -29.23 2.60 4.03
CA LEU A 49 -27.99 3.10 4.63
C LEU A 49 -27.00 2.00 4.99
N LEU A 50 -27.46 0.91 5.62
CA LEU A 50 -26.56 -0.19 6.02
C LEU A 50 -25.91 -0.87 4.81
N LEU A 51 -26.68 -1.07 3.74
CA LEU A 51 -26.16 -1.66 2.50
C LEU A 51 -25.16 -0.71 1.83
N LEU A 52 -25.46 0.59 1.81
CA LEU A 52 -24.54 1.61 1.31
C LEU A 52 -23.20 1.58 2.07
N LEU A 53 -23.23 1.52 3.41
CA LEU A 53 -22.02 1.46 4.23
C LEU A 53 -21.17 0.22 3.95
N VAL A 54 -21.80 -0.95 3.83
CA VAL A 54 -21.09 -2.20 3.52
C VAL A 54 -20.46 -2.14 2.12
N LEU A 55 -21.22 -1.74 1.10
CA LEU A 55 -20.73 -1.66 -0.27
C LEU A 55 -19.64 -0.59 -0.43
N ALA A 56 -19.85 0.60 0.14
CA ALA A 56 -18.87 1.68 0.08
C ALA A 56 -17.60 1.30 0.85
N GLY A 57 -17.72 0.70 2.04
CA GLY A 57 -16.58 0.20 2.80
C GLY A 57 -15.77 -0.84 2.02
N TRP A 58 -16.46 -1.76 1.33
CA TRP A 58 -15.82 -2.74 0.46
C TRP A 58 -15.06 -2.07 -0.70
N VAL A 59 -15.69 -1.12 -1.39
CA VAL A 59 -15.08 -0.39 -2.51
C VAL A 59 -13.86 0.41 -2.04
N VAL A 60 -13.94 1.07 -0.88
CA VAL A 60 -12.81 1.80 -0.28
C VAL A 60 -11.66 0.84 0.07
N ALA A 61 -11.96 -0.32 0.66
CA ALA A 61 -10.95 -1.32 0.98
C ALA A 61 -10.24 -1.84 -0.29
N TRP A 62 -11.01 -2.19 -1.33
CA TRP A 62 -10.46 -2.59 -2.62
C TRP A 62 -9.65 -1.48 -3.30
N HIS A 63 -10.06 -0.22 -3.17
CA HIS A 63 -9.27 0.91 -3.66
C HIS A 63 -7.90 0.99 -2.96
N GLY A 64 -7.83 0.73 -1.65
CA GLY A 64 -6.55 0.61 -0.94
C GLY A 64 -5.63 -0.46 -1.54
N SER A 65 -6.18 -1.65 -1.84
CA SER A 65 -5.43 -2.71 -2.53
C SER A 65 -5.00 -2.30 -3.94
N LEU A 66 -5.86 -1.62 -4.69
CA LEU A 66 -5.50 -1.07 -6.01
C LEU A 66 -4.37 -0.05 -5.90
N GLN A 67 -4.40 0.82 -4.89
CA GLN A 67 -3.34 1.81 -4.65
C GLN A 67 -1.99 1.14 -4.40
N HIS A 68 -1.96 0.04 -3.62
CA HIS A 68 -0.78 -0.80 -3.41
C HIS A 68 -0.25 -1.39 -4.74
N GLU A 69 -1.14 -1.91 -5.58
CA GLU A 69 -0.72 -2.50 -6.86
C GLU A 69 -0.15 -1.43 -7.82
N VAL A 70 -0.79 -0.26 -7.94
CA VAL A 70 -0.34 0.78 -8.89
C VAL A 70 0.96 1.47 -8.46
N LEU A 71 1.22 1.57 -7.14
CA LEU A 71 2.49 2.11 -6.66
C LEU A 71 3.67 1.19 -6.99
N HIS A 72 3.44 -0.09 -7.25
CA HIS A 72 4.49 -1.04 -7.66
C HIS A 72 4.84 -0.91 -9.15
N GLY A 73 3.93 -0.41 -9.97
CA GLY A 73 4.18 -0.16 -11.39
C GLY A 73 3.16 -0.77 -12.33
N HIS A 74 2.02 -1.17 -11.80
CA HIS A 74 0.92 -1.76 -12.54
C HIS A 74 -0.19 -0.73 -12.81
N PRO A 75 -1.07 -0.91 -13.80
CA PRO A 75 -1.08 -1.99 -14.79
C PRO A 75 -0.24 -1.68 -16.05
N THR A 76 0.39 -0.49 -16.10
CA THR A 76 1.10 -0.02 -17.30
C THR A 76 2.56 0.27 -17.00
N ARG A 77 3.41 0.29 -18.03
CA ARG A 77 4.80 0.79 -17.90
C ARG A 77 4.92 2.28 -17.55
N PHE A 78 3.84 3.06 -17.69
CA PHE A 78 3.88 4.50 -17.57
C PHE A 78 3.51 4.90 -16.14
N ARG A 79 4.52 5.23 -15.34
CA ARG A 79 4.33 5.57 -13.93
C ARG A 79 3.27 6.65 -13.70
N ARG A 80 3.23 7.69 -14.56
CA ARG A 80 2.23 8.77 -14.47
C ARG A 80 0.79 8.29 -14.66
N VAL A 81 0.57 7.31 -15.53
CA VAL A 81 -0.76 6.74 -15.77
C VAL A 81 -1.20 5.93 -14.55
N ASN A 82 -0.33 5.07 -14.04
CA ASN A 82 -0.60 4.28 -12.84
C ASN A 82 -0.85 5.17 -11.62
N ASP A 83 -0.04 6.21 -11.45
CA ASP A 83 -0.23 7.18 -10.38
C ASP A 83 -1.56 7.92 -10.51
N ALA A 84 -1.99 8.28 -11.72
CA ALA A 84 -3.31 8.90 -11.93
C ALA A 84 -4.46 7.96 -11.53
N ILE A 85 -4.35 6.67 -11.83
CA ILE A 85 -5.35 5.65 -11.42
C ILE A 85 -5.49 5.59 -9.90
N GLY A 86 -4.39 5.61 -9.15
CA GLY A 86 -4.42 5.52 -7.67
C GLY A 86 -4.65 6.84 -6.94
N SER A 87 -4.61 7.98 -7.64
CA SER A 87 -4.62 9.30 -7.00
C SER A 87 -6.01 9.83 -6.64
N LEU A 88 -7.09 9.19 -7.12
CA LEU A 88 -8.44 9.61 -6.76
C LEU A 88 -8.66 9.38 -5.24
N PRO A 89 -9.03 10.40 -4.45
CA PRO A 89 -9.06 10.28 -3.00
C PRO A 89 -10.34 9.58 -2.49
N ILE A 90 -10.65 8.38 -2.98
CA ILE A 90 -11.87 7.63 -2.64
C ILE A 90 -11.99 7.40 -1.12
N GLY A 91 -10.89 7.04 -0.45
CA GLY A 91 -10.87 6.76 0.99
C GLY A 91 -10.75 7.98 1.90
N LEU A 92 -10.53 9.19 1.34
CA LEU A 92 -10.45 10.48 2.05
C LEU A 92 -9.50 10.58 3.26
N TRP A 93 -8.66 9.57 3.50
CA TRP A 93 -7.80 9.48 4.68
C TRP A 93 -6.34 9.87 4.39
N LEU A 94 -5.69 9.18 3.47
CA LEU A 94 -4.26 9.35 3.18
C LEU A 94 -4.05 9.69 1.69
N PRO A 95 -3.45 10.85 1.36
CA PRO A 95 -3.11 11.19 -0.02
C PRO A 95 -2.17 10.15 -0.64
N TYR A 96 -2.51 9.68 -1.84
CA TYR A 96 -1.74 8.65 -2.56
C TYR A 96 -0.23 8.95 -2.66
N PRO A 97 0.25 10.18 -2.93
CA PRO A 97 1.69 10.45 -2.98
C PRO A 97 2.42 10.23 -1.65
N LEU A 98 1.74 10.45 -0.52
CA LEU A 98 2.30 10.21 0.82
C LEU A 98 2.33 8.71 1.10
N TYR A 99 1.22 8.01 0.84
CA TYR A 99 1.15 6.56 0.93
C TYR A 99 2.26 5.89 0.12
N LYS A 100 2.35 6.22 -1.17
CA LYS A 100 3.39 5.71 -2.07
C LYS A 100 4.80 5.95 -1.54
N ARG A 101 5.09 7.12 -0.98
CA ARG A 101 6.42 7.42 -0.44
C ARG A 101 6.73 6.58 0.80
N ALA A 102 5.80 6.50 1.74
CA ALA A 102 5.96 5.72 2.97
C ALA A 102 6.14 4.22 2.63
N HIS A 103 5.28 3.70 1.78
CA HIS A 103 5.28 2.29 1.41
C HIS A 103 6.52 1.89 0.59
N LEU A 104 7.00 2.75 -0.32
CA LEU A 104 8.28 2.49 -1.00
C LEU A 104 9.48 2.58 -0.06
N LYS A 105 9.40 3.35 1.05
CA LYS A 105 10.41 3.33 2.11
C LYS A 105 10.35 2.02 2.90
N HIS A 106 9.15 1.52 3.21
CA HIS A 106 8.95 0.21 3.84
C HIS A 106 9.59 -0.93 3.03
N HIS A 107 9.42 -0.93 1.71
CA HIS A 107 10.07 -1.90 0.80
C HIS A 107 11.59 -1.75 0.65
N ASN A 108 12.26 -0.94 1.49
CA ASN A 108 13.70 -1.00 1.60
C ASN A 108 14.11 -2.21 2.46
N ASP A 109 14.55 -3.28 1.79
CA ASP A 109 14.88 -4.57 2.41
C ASP A 109 15.86 -4.45 3.59
N ASP A 110 16.78 -3.48 3.58
CA ASP A 110 17.77 -3.27 4.65
C ASP A 110 17.14 -2.95 6.02
N TRP A 111 15.92 -2.37 6.01
CA TRP A 111 15.23 -1.89 7.20
C TRP A 111 13.82 -2.48 7.33
N LEU A 112 13.49 -3.52 6.57
CA LEU A 112 12.15 -4.10 6.57
C LEU A 112 11.77 -4.54 7.98
N THR A 113 10.61 -4.09 8.47
CA THR A 113 10.09 -4.32 9.83
C THR A 113 10.86 -3.64 10.97
N ASP A 114 11.89 -2.84 10.68
CA ASP A 114 12.63 -2.14 11.73
C ASP A 114 11.72 -1.13 12.47
N PRO A 115 11.62 -1.19 13.81
CA PRO A 115 10.68 -0.36 14.58
C PRO A 115 11.02 1.14 14.60
N ILE A 116 12.15 1.56 14.02
CA ILE A 116 12.61 2.96 13.97
C ILE A 116 12.58 3.46 12.53
N GLU A 117 13.12 2.70 11.59
CA GLU A 117 13.34 3.14 10.22
C GLU A 117 12.19 2.82 9.27
N ASP A 118 11.45 1.74 9.51
CA ASP A 118 10.34 1.33 8.67
C ASP A 118 9.04 2.05 9.08
N PRO A 119 8.48 2.92 8.22
CA PRO A 119 7.27 3.68 8.54
C PRO A 119 6.01 2.82 8.66
N GLU A 120 6.05 1.55 8.23
CA GLU A 120 4.95 0.59 8.31
C GLU A 120 5.23 -0.54 9.32
N SER A 121 6.27 -0.41 10.16
CA SER A 121 6.56 -1.42 11.18
C SER A 121 5.52 -1.42 12.30
N TYR A 122 5.05 -2.62 12.63
CA TYR A 122 4.20 -2.88 13.81
C TYR A 122 5.03 -3.32 15.03
N TYR A 123 6.35 -3.40 14.91
CA TYR A 123 7.23 -3.74 16.01
C TYR A 123 7.53 -2.53 16.88
N LEU A 124 7.83 -2.78 18.14
CA LEU A 124 8.21 -1.76 19.10
C LEU A 124 9.61 -2.04 19.62
N THR A 125 10.37 -0.99 19.89
CA THR A 125 11.63 -1.12 20.61
C THR A 125 11.38 -1.65 22.03
N GLY A 126 12.38 -2.31 22.61
CA GLY A 126 12.32 -2.79 23.99
C GLY A 126 11.91 -1.70 25.00
N PRO A 127 12.55 -0.51 24.98
CA PRO A 127 12.14 0.61 25.83
C PRO A 127 10.69 1.05 25.61
N THR A 128 10.24 1.16 24.34
CA THR A 128 8.85 1.52 24.04
C THR A 128 7.87 0.50 24.61
N TRP A 129 8.12 -0.79 24.41
CA TRP A 129 7.30 -1.87 24.96
C TRP A 129 7.25 -1.87 26.49
N GLN A 130 8.40 -1.66 27.14
CA GLN A 130 8.48 -1.60 28.59
C GLN A 130 7.72 -0.40 29.15
N GLY A 131 7.74 0.73 28.44
CA GLY A 131 6.98 1.94 28.77
C GLY A 131 5.46 1.82 28.55
N LEU A 132 4.98 0.82 27.80
CA LEU A 132 3.54 0.58 27.66
C LEU A 132 2.97 0.04 28.99
N GLY A 133 1.90 0.70 29.47
CA GLY A 133 1.07 0.16 30.54
C GLY A 133 0.26 -1.07 30.10
N THR A 134 -0.45 -1.71 31.03
CA THR A 134 -1.20 -2.96 30.77
C THR A 134 -2.16 -2.85 29.59
N PHE A 135 -2.88 -1.73 29.47
CA PHE A 135 -3.81 -1.49 28.37
C PHE A 135 -3.10 -1.33 27.01
N GLY A 136 -1.99 -0.58 26.98
CA GLY A 136 -1.17 -0.41 25.78
C GLY A 136 -0.64 -1.76 25.28
N ARG A 137 -0.10 -2.58 26.20
CA ARG A 137 0.38 -3.94 25.88
C ARG A 137 -0.73 -4.86 25.39
N LEU A 138 -1.95 -4.72 25.93
CA LEU A 138 -3.11 -5.49 25.48
C LEU A 138 -3.47 -5.14 24.03
N ILE A 139 -3.62 -3.85 23.71
CA ILE A 139 -3.95 -3.40 22.34
C ILE A 139 -2.91 -3.92 21.35
N THR A 140 -1.62 -3.73 21.66
CA THR A 140 -0.54 -4.17 20.77
C THR A 140 -0.47 -5.68 20.58
N ARG A 141 -1.00 -6.49 21.50
CA ARG A 141 -1.07 -7.96 21.36
C ARG A 141 -2.29 -8.42 20.57
N VAL A 142 -3.35 -7.63 20.53
CA VAL A 142 -4.53 -7.92 19.70
C VAL A 142 -4.28 -7.49 18.26
N ASN A 143 -3.42 -6.49 18.05
CA ASN A 143 -3.10 -5.91 16.75
C ASN A 143 -1.86 -6.50 16.05
N ASN A 144 -1.13 -7.43 16.69
CA ASN A 144 -0.01 -8.22 16.14
C ASN A 144 -0.39 -9.69 16.09
#